data_AF-A0A936BPG8-F1
#
_entry.id   AF-A0A936BPG8-F1
#
_cell.length_a   1.000
_cell.length_b   1.000
_cell.length_c   1.000
_cell.angle_alpha   90.00
_cell.angle_beta   90.00
_cell.angle_gamma   90.00
#
_symmetry.space_group_name_H-M   'P 1'
#
loop_
_entity.id
_entity.type
_entity.pdbx_description
1 polymer ?
#
loop_
_entity_poly.entity_id
_entity_poly.type
_entity_poly.pdbx_seq_one_letter_code
_entity_poly.pdbx_strand_id
1 'polypeptide(L)'
;MTPFARPCSCCIAAVLVALLTLAGPLAAQDSLLAVRRGSPFLVKYGKWVTLAAAIGMGLQAQSAHEEADRAYRRLERYCLDDDTRCDLGPNGKYLDPVTEGHYRAATRSDRRARHWLVGGEVSLLATAGMFVWELARPRQRPDNIPFEPEMRWDGRRARFGVSVNF
;
A
#
# COMPACT_ATOMS: atom_id res chain seq x y z
N MET A 1 -6.03 29.50 -7.51
CA MET A 1 -5.47 28.75 -8.66
C MET A 1 -4.01 28.45 -8.35
N THR A 2 -3.71 27.25 -7.88
CA THR A 2 -2.34 26.73 -7.78
C THR A 2 -2.20 25.61 -8.82
N PRO A 3 -1.11 25.59 -9.62
CA PRO A 3 -0.91 24.50 -10.56
C PRO A 3 -0.45 23.27 -9.78
N PHE A 4 -1.33 22.27 -9.67
CA PHE A 4 -0.93 20.92 -9.25
C PHE A 4 -0.05 20.36 -10.37
N ALA A 5 1.27 20.47 -10.18
CA ALA A 5 2.26 19.87 -11.07
C ALA A 5 1.99 18.37 -11.14
N ARG A 6 1.56 17.89 -12.32
CA ARG A 6 1.51 16.47 -12.61
C ARG A 6 2.93 15.93 -12.43
N PRO A 7 3.19 14.98 -11.52
CA PRO A 7 4.52 14.37 -11.46
C PRO A 7 4.74 13.65 -12.78
N CYS A 8 5.68 14.18 -13.56
CA CYS A 8 6.12 13.60 -14.81
C CYS A 8 6.57 12.16 -14.52
N SER A 9 6.27 11.18 -15.37
CA SER A 9 6.71 9.78 -15.19
C SER A 9 8.22 9.67 -14.89
N CYS A 10 9.01 10.63 -15.36
CA CYS A 10 10.44 10.74 -15.06
C CYS A 10 10.74 11.03 -13.58
N CYS A 11 9.90 11.83 -12.89
CA CYS A 11 10.04 12.12 -11.46
C CYS A 11 9.69 10.90 -10.59
N ILE A 12 8.69 10.12 -10.98
CA ILE A 12 8.34 8.88 -10.25
C ILE A 12 9.46 7.85 -10.40
N ALA A 13 10.02 7.71 -11.62
CA ALA A 13 11.19 6.88 -11.86
C ALA A 13 12.42 7.38 -11.09
N ALA A 14 12.65 8.70 -11.03
CA ALA A 14 13.76 9.29 -10.29
C ALA A 14 13.63 9.09 -8.77
N VAL A 15 12.40 9.15 -8.21
CA VAL A 15 12.16 8.88 -6.79
C VAL A 15 12.32 7.38 -6.47
N LEU A 16 11.87 6.48 -7.35
CA LEU A 16 12.10 5.04 -7.22
C LEU A 16 13.59 4.69 -7.32
N VAL A 17 14.32 5.28 -8.27
CA VAL A 17 15.77 5.11 -8.41
C VAL A 17 16.49 5.73 -7.21
N ALA A 18 16.07 6.88 -6.69
CA ALA A 18 16.63 7.49 -5.48
C ALA A 18 16.39 6.62 -4.24
N LEU A 19 15.20 6.03 -4.09
CA LEU A 19 14.91 5.07 -3.01
C LEU A 19 15.73 3.77 -3.14
N LEU A 20 16.03 3.35 -4.37
CA LEU A 20 16.90 2.21 -4.65
C LEU A 20 18.39 2.53 -4.46
N THR A 21 18.83 3.78 -4.66
CA THR A 21 20.24 4.20 -4.46
C THR A 21 20.56 4.62 -3.02
N LEU A 22 19.57 5.05 -2.24
CA LEU A 22 19.70 5.19 -0.78
C LEU A 22 19.78 3.84 -0.07
N ALA A 23 19.43 2.73 -0.73
CA ALA A 23 19.73 1.37 -0.30
C ALA A 23 21.19 0.97 -0.64
N GLY A 24 22.16 1.85 -0.37
CA GLY A 24 23.58 1.52 -0.40
C GLY A 24 23.88 0.30 0.49
N PRO A 25 24.97 -0.44 0.23
CA PRO A 25 25.20 -1.71 0.89
C PRO A 25 25.44 -1.46 2.38
N LEU A 26 24.45 -1.79 3.21
CA LEU A 26 24.64 -2.07 4.64
C LEU A 26 25.40 -3.40 4.79
N ALA A 27 26.51 -3.57 4.07
CA ALA A 27 27.39 -4.74 4.11
C ALA A 27 28.49 -4.60 5.18
N ALA A 28 28.21 -3.87 6.27
CA ALA A 28 29.16 -3.64 7.37
C ALA A 28 28.77 -4.35 8.67
N GLN A 29 27.75 -5.21 8.69
CA GLN A 29 27.36 -6.01 9.86
C GLN A 29 27.25 -7.52 9.55
N ASP A 30 28.01 -8.02 8.58
CA ASP A 30 27.94 -9.43 8.15
C ASP A 30 28.81 -10.42 8.95
N SER A 31 29.61 -9.98 9.92
CA SER A 31 30.63 -10.86 10.53
C SER A 31 30.27 -11.55 11.85
N LEU A 32 29.11 -11.29 12.47
CA LEU A 32 28.70 -11.98 13.72
C LEU A 32 27.25 -12.53 13.73
N LEU A 33 26.48 -12.34 12.66
CA LEU A 33 25.03 -12.64 12.63
C LEU A 33 24.65 -14.00 12.01
N ALA A 34 25.60 -14.76 11.48
CA ALA A 34 25.30 -16.04 10.80
C ALA A 34 25.00 -17.22 11.74
N VAL A 35 25.14 -17.07 13.07
CA VAL A 35 24.93 -18.17 14.04
C VAL A 35 23.49 -18.23 14.59
N ARG A 36 22.67 -17.18 14.43
CA ARG A 36 21.31 -17.17 14.97
C ARG A 36 20.31 -17.29 13.83
N ARG A 37 19.42 -18.29 13.90
CA ARG A 37 18.34 -18.57 12.93
C ARG A 37 17.39 -17.36 12.81
N GLY A 38 17.83 -16.31 12.11
CA GLY A 38 17.15 -15.02 11.99
C GLY A 38 15.92 -15.11 11.10
N SER A 39 14.97 -14.19 11.29
CA SER A 39 13.88 -14.03 10.34
C SER A 39 14.45 -13.83 8.92
N PRO A 40 13.82 -14.40 7.87
CA PRO A 40 14.33 -14.28 6.52
C PRO A 40 14.40 -12.78 6.21
N PHE A 41 15.45 -12.34 5.54
CA PHE A 41 15.65 -10.94 5.15
C PHE A 41 14.35 -10.31 4.58
N LEU A 42 13.61 -11.11 3.81
CA LEU A 42 12.31 -10.77 3.23
C LEU A 42 11.27 -10.31 4.27
N VAL A 43 11.17 -10.95 5.44
CA VAL A 43 10.18 -10.58 6.47
C VAL A 43 10.66 -9.35 7.25
N LYS A 44 11.97 -9.25 7.50
CA LYS A 44 12.57 -8.16 8.28
C LYS A 44 12.40 -6.79 7.59
N TYR A 45 12.63 -6.74 6.28
CA TYR A 45 12.53 -5.51 5.48
C TYR A 45 11.23 -5.41 4.68
N GLY A 46 10.68 -6.54 4.22
CA GLY A 46 9.48 -6.56 3.38
C GLY A 46 8.26 -5.98 4.07
N LYS A 47 8.14 -6.09 5.39
CA LYS A 47 7.04 -5.47 6.15
C LYS A 47 6.98 -3.95 5.97
N TRP A 48 8.15 -3.30 5.94
CA TRP A 48 8.25 -1.85 5.77
C TRP A 48 8.08 -1.44 4.30
N VAL A 49 8.61 -2.24 3.37
CA VAL A 49 8.44 -2.01 1.94
C VAL A 49 6.97 -2.11 1.53
N THR A 50 6.28 -3.15 1.96
CA THR A 50 4.84 -3.35 1.68
C THR A 50 3.99 -2.29 2.35
N LEU A 51 4.35 -1.84 3.56
CA LEU A 51 3.66 -0.75 4.24
C LEU A 51 3.81 0.58 3.48
N ALA A 52 5.03 0.90 3.05
CA ALA A 52 5.29 2.09 2.24
C ALA A 52 4.55 2.03 0.90
N ALA A 53 4.50 0.85 0.27
CA ALA A 53 3.73 0.63 -0.95
C ALA A 53 2.23 0.87 -0.72
N ALA A 54 1.65 0.36 0.37
CA ALA A 54 0.25 0.59 0.71
C ALA A 54 -0.08 2.08 0.85
N ILE A 55 0.76 2.84 1.56
CA ILE A 55 0.60 4.28 1.71
C ILE A 55 0.70 4.99 0.35
N GLY A 56 1.73 4.66 -0.44
CA GLY A 56 1.94 5.26 -1.77
C GLY A 56 0.78 4.98 -2.73
N MET A 57 0.25 3.75 -2.74
CA MET A 57 -0.88 3.37 -3.57
C MET A 57 -2.18 4.06 -3.12
N GLY A 58 -2.38 4.23 -1.81
CA GLY A 58 -3.52 5.00 -1.28
C GLY A 58 -3.49 6.47 -1.71
N LEU A 59 -2.32 7.13 -1.63
CA LEU A 59 -2.15 8.50 -2.10
C LEU A 59 -2.38 8.61 -3.62
N GLN A 60 -1.88 7.65 -4.38
CA GLN A 60 -2.07 7.62 -5.82
C GLN A 60 -3.53 7.36 -6.20
N ALA A 61 -4.24 6.50 -5.48
CA ALA A 61 -5.67 6.27 -5.64
C ALA A 61 -6.46 7.56 -5.45
N GLN A 62 -6.15 8.35 -4.41
CA GLN A 62 -6.80 9.65 -4.18
C GLN A 62 -6.63 10.59 -5.37
N SER A 63 -5.41 10.72 -5.90
CA SER A 63 -5.17 11.57 -7.07
C SER A 63 -5.91 11.08 -8.32
N ALA A 64 -6.04 9.76 -8.49
CA ALA A 64 -6.75 9.16 -9.61
C ALA A 64 -8.27 9.39 -9.49
N HIS A 65 -8.82 9.38 -8.28
CA HIS A 65 -10.21 9.73 -8.02
C HIS A 65 -10.53 11.16 -8.44
N GLU A 66 -9.68 12.13 -8.11
CA GLU A 66 -9.89 13.52 -8.53
C GLU A 66 -9.87 13.70 -10.05
N GLU A 67 -9.05 12.92 -10.77
CA GLU A 67 -9.04 12.95 -12.23
C GLU A 67 -10.29 12.29 -12.82
N ALA A 68 -10.77 11.20 -12.21
CA ALA A 68 -12.03 10.56 -12.59
C ALA A 68 -13.23 11.51 -12.38
N ASP A 69 -13.32 12.16 -11.22
CA ASP A 69 -14.38 13.12 -10.91
C ASP A 69 -14.40 14.31 -11.87
N ARG A 70 -13.22 14.77 -12.31
CA ARG A 70 -13.14 15.85 -13.31
C ARG A 70 -13.58 15.38 -14.69
N ALA A 71 -13.33 14.13 -15.06
CA ALA A 71 -13.84 13.56 -16.30
C ALA A 71 -15.37 13.40 -16.23
N TYR A 72 -15.90 12.89 -15.12
CA TYR A 72 -17.33 12.73 -14.91
C TYR A 72 -18.08 14.06 -14.91
N ARG A 73 -17.61 15.06 -14.17
CA ARG A 73 -18.20 16.42 -14.17
C ARG A 73 -18.16 17.12 -15.52
N ARG A 74 -17.30 16.68 -16.45
CA ARG A 74 -17.31 17.18 -17.85
C ARG A 74 -18.42 16.53 -18.65
N LEU A 75 -18.60 15.21 -18.53
CA LEU A 75 -19.70 14.49 -19.16
C LEU A 75 -21.06 15.00 -18.65
N GLU A 76 -21.20 15.12 -17.33
CA GLU A 76 -22.43 15.60 -16.70
C GLU A 76 -22.81 17.00 -17.18
N ARG A 77 -21.86 17.94 -17.20
CA ARG A 77 -22.11 19.30 -17.74
C ARG A 77 -22.49 19.30 -19.22
N TYR A 78 -21.97 18.36 -20.00
CA TYR A 78 -22.30 18.25 -21.42
C TYR A 78 -23.73 17.72 -21.63
N CYS A 79 -24.15 16.74 -20.83
CA CYS A 79 -25.52 16.21 -20.86
C CYS A 79 -26.54 17.22 -20.31
N LEU A 80 -26.19 17.94 -19.25
CA LEU A 80 -27.09 18.94 -18.64
C LEU A 80 -27.33 20.16 -19.53
N ASP A 81 -26.45 20.42 -20.50
CA ASP A 81 -26.63 21.49 -21.49
C ASP A 81 -27.71 21.12 -22.53
N ASP A 82 -27.80 19.84 -22.90
CA ASP A 82 -28.73 19.32 -23.90
C ASP A 82 -28.90 17.81 -23.72
N ASP A 83 -30.06 17.41 -23.17
CA ASP A 83 -30.34 16.03 -22.76
C ASP A 83 -30.34 15.05 -23.95
N THR A 84 -30.71 15.53 -25.15
CA THR A 84 -30.74 14.71 -26.37
C THR A 84 -29.36 14.25 -26.83
N ARG A 85 -28.29 14.91 -26.35
CA ARG A 85 -26.90 14.50 -26.64
C ARG A 85 -26.50 13.24 -25.90
N CYS A 86 -27.22 12.87 -24.84
CA CYS A 86 -26.91 11.74 -23.98
C CYS A 86 -27.85 10.54 -24.18
N ASP A 87 -28.59 10.51 -25.28
CA ASP A 87 -29.37 9.36 -25.70
C ASP A 87 -28.48 8.15 -25.99
N LEU A 88 -28.87 6.99 -25.45
CA LEU A 88 -28.20 5.72 -25.70
C LEU A 88 -28.81 5.02 -26.92
N GLY A 89 -27.93 4.56 -27.80
CA GLY A 89 -28.32 3.68 -28.90
C GLY A 89 -28.63 2.26 -28.41
N PRO A 90 -29.23 1.42 -29.27
CA PRO A 90 -29.58 0.03 -28.95
C PRO A 90 -28.37 -0.86 -28.60
N ASN A 91 -27.16 -0.38 -28.91
CA ASN A 91 -25.90 -1.06 -28.61
C ASN A 91 -25.32 -0.70 -27.22
N GLY A 92 -26.03 0.10 -26.41
CA GLY A 92 -25.56 0.58 -25.11
C GLY A 92 -24.42 1.59 -25.18
N LYS A 93 -24.25 2.26 -26.33
CA LYS A 93 -23.29 3.35 -26.56
C LYS A 93 -24.05 4.66 -26.72
N TYR A 94 -23.42 5.78 -26.42
CA TYR A 94 -24.01 7.08 -26.71
C TYR A 94 -24.13 7.28 -28.22
N LEU A 95 -25.25 7.88 -28.66
CA LEU A 95 -25.47 8.20 -30.07
C LEU A 95 -24.51 9.30 -30.55
N ASP A 96 -24.21 10.26 -29.67
CA ASP A 96 -23.24 11.32 -29.94
C ASP A 96 -21.77 10.83 -29.73
N PRO A 97 -20.91 10.96 -30.74
CA PRO A 97 -19.50 10.57 -30.64
C PRO A 97 -18.70 11.38 -29.61
N VAL A 98 -19.09 12.63 -29.31
CA VAL A 98 -18.39 13.48 -28.32
C VAL A 98 -18.66 12.96 -26.91
N THR A 99 -19.93 12.70 -26.59
CA THR A 99 -20.38 12.10 -25.34
C THR A 99 -19.74 10.74 -25.10
N GLU A 100 -19.72 9.87 -26.14
CA GLU A 100 -19.04 8.57 -26.08
C GLU A 100 -17.52 8.73 -25.80
N GLY A 101 -16.89 9.76 -26.38
CA GLY A 101 -15.49 10.11 -26.12
C GLY A 101 -15.25 10.47 -24.65
N HIS A 102 -16.12 11.30 -24.06
CA HIS A 102 -16.07 11.67 -22.66
C HIS A 102 -16.32 10.48 -21.72
N TYR A 103 -17.30 9.63 -22.03
CA TYR A 103 -17.56 8.41 -21.27
C TYR A 103 -16.36 7.44 -21.28
N ARG A 104 -15.73 7.23 -22.44
CA ARG A 104 -14.52 6.40 -22.55
C ARG A 104 -13.33 6.99 -21.79
N ALA A 105 -13.26 8.32 -21.66
CA ALA A 105 -12.23 8.95 -20.84
C ALA A 105 -12.49 8.70 -19.35
N ALA A 106 -13.72 8.91 -18.89
CA ALA A 106 -14.12 8.68 -17.50
C ALA A 106 -13.94 7.21 -17.06
N THR A 107 -14.37 6.26 -17.88
CA THR A 107 -14.22 4.81 -17.60
C THR A 107 -12.76 4.34 -17.63
N ARG A 108 -11.87 5.01 -18.37
CA ARG A 108 -10.43 4.74 -18.33
C ARG A 108 -9.81 5.25 -17.03
N SER A 109 -10.19 6.42 -16.54
CA SER A 109 -9.73 6.92 -15.24
C SER A 109 -10.23 6.06 -14.08
N ASP A 110 -11.49 5.61 -14.11
CA ASP A 110 -12.06 4.73 -13.07
C ASP A 110 -11.29 3.41 -12.96
N ARG A 111 -11.03 2.73 -14.09
CA ARG A 111 -10.23 1.50 -14.10
C ARG A 111 -8.85 1.69 -13.50
N ARG A 112 -8.20 2.83 -13.76
CA ARG A 112 -6.90 3.16 -13.19
C ARG A 112 -7.01 3.37 -11.67
N ALA A 113 -8.02 4.09 -11.19
CA ALA A 113 -8.25 4.29 -9.75
C ALA A 113 -8.45 2.95 -9.02
N ARG A 114 -9.26 2.05 -9.59
CA ARG A 114 -9.47 0.70 -9.05
C ARG A 114 -8.19 -0.10 -8.91
N HIS A 115 -7.29 -0.04 -9.90
CA HIS A 115 -6.01 -0.74 -9.80
C HIS A 115 -5.14 -0.23 -8.65
N TRP A 116 -5.13 1.08 -8.39
CA TRP A 116 -4.40 1.64 -7.24
C TRP A 116 -5.00 1.21 -5.91
N LEU A 117 -6.35 1.17 -5.80
CA LEU A 117 -7.03 0.68 -4.60
C LEU A 117 -6.71 -0.79 -4.32
N VAL A 118 -6.89 -1.65 -5.32
CA VAL A 118 -6.59 -3.09 -5.20
C VAL A 118 -5.12 -3.31 -4.84
N GLY A 119 -4.21 -2.55 -5.46
CA GLY A 119 -2.80 -2.61 -5.10
C GLY A 119 -2.55 -2.23 -3.63
N GLY A 120 -3.21 -1.19 -3.14
CA GLY A 120 -3.12 -0.75 -1.75
C GLY A 120 -3.60 -1.81 -0.76
N GLU A 121 -4.76 -2.41 -1.02
CA GLU A 121 -5.32 -3.49 -0.21
C GLU A 121 -4.41 -4.72 -0.18
N VAL A 122 -3.91 -5.16 -1.34
CA VAL A 122 -2.96 -6.27 -1.44
C VAL A 122 -1.69 -5.99 -0.65
N SER A 123 -1.19 -4.75 -0.72
CA SER A 123 -0.01 -4.33 0.02
C SER A 123 -0.24 -4.35 1.54
N LEU A 124 -1.40 -3.88 2.01
CA LEU A 124 -1.78 -3.94 3.43
C LEU A 124 -1.88 -5.38 3.94
N LEU A 125 -2.52 -6.26 3.18
CA LEU A 125 -2.62 -7.68 3.53
C LEU A 125 -1.24 -8.33 3.60
N ALA A 126 -0.34 -8.01 2.67
CA ALA A 126 1.03 -8.50 2.68
C ALA A 126 1.79 -8.01 3.93
N THR A 127 1.67 -6.73 4.27
CA THR A 127 2.26 -6.16 5.49
C THR A 127 1.75 -6.88 6.73
N ALA A 128 0.44 -7.01 6.88
CA ALA A 128 -0.18 -7.68 8.02
C ALA A 128 0.30 -9.13 8.13
N GLY A 129 0.33 -9.87 7.01
CA GLY A 129 0.82 -11.23 6.97
C GLY A 129 2.29 -11.35 7.41
N MET A 130 3.16 -10.43 6.99
CA MET A 130 4.57 -10.43 7.41
C MET A 130 4.74 -10.15 8.91
N PHE A 131 3.95 -9.23 9.48
CA PHE A 131 3.97 -8.98 10.94
C PHE A 131 3.49 -10.20 11.73
N VAL A 132 2.39 -10.82 11.30
CA VAL A 132 1.86 -12.04 11.95
C VAL A 132 2.88 -13.17 11.88
N TRP A 133 3.51 -13.37 10.72
CA TRP A 133 4.56 -14.37 10.54
C TRP A 133 5.78 -14.13 11.44
N GLU A 134 6.21 -12.87 11.59
CA GLU A 134 7.31 -12.51 12.48
C GLU A 134 6.97 -12.80 13.95
N LEU A 135 5.72 -12.55 14.36
CA LEU A 135 5.23 -12.80 15.71
C LEU A 135 5.06 -14.30 16.00
N ALA A 136 4.60 -15.08 15.02
CA ALA A 136 4.34 -16.51 15.16
C ALA A 136 5.62 -17.35 15.26
N ARG A 137 6.80 -16.79 14.98
CA ARG A 137 8.04 -17.55 15.06
C ARG A 137 8.50 -17.73 16.51
N PRO A 138 8.87 -18.96 16.91
CA PRO A 138 9.49 -19.19 18.20
C PRO A 138 10.83 -18.46 18.24
N ARG A 139 10.96 -17.46 19.12
CA ARG A 139 12.24 -16.81 19.38
C ARG A 139 13.13 -17.82 20.10
N GLN A 140 14.24 -18.22 19.49
CA GLN A 140 15.28 -18.97 20.20
C GLN A 140 15.79 -18.10 21.35
N ARG A 141 15.43 -18.52 22.56
CA ARG A 141 15.82 -17.87 23.82
C ARG A 141 17.35 -17.78 23.86
N PRO A 142 17.92 -16.61 24.16
CA PRO A 142 19.31 -16.57 24.60
C PRO A 142 19.34 -17.11 26.04
N ASP A 143 20.12 -18.17 26.30
CA ASP A 143 20.26 -18.83 27.62
C ASP A 143 20.98 -17.97 28.68
N ASN A 144 21.07 -16.65 28.47
CA ASN A 144 21.79 -15.70 29.31
C ASN A 144 20.95 -14.45 29.58
N ILE A 145 19.75 -14.60 30.13
CA ILE A 145 18.99 -13.47 30.67
C ILE A 145 18.56 -13.85 32.10
N PRO A 146 19.14 -13.22 33.15
CA PRO A 146 18.90 -13.58 34.56
C PRO A 146 17.56 -13.06 35.12
N PHE A 147 16.74 -12.40 34.31
CA PHE A 147 15.41 -11.91 34.70
C PHE A 147 14.35 -12.51 33.78
N GLU A 148 13.52 -13.38 34.34
CA GLU A 148 12.40 -13.98 33.63
C GLU A 148 11.09 -13.38 34.17
N PRO A 149 10.39 -12.52 33.40
CA PRO A 149 9.03 -12.16 33.73
C PRO A 149 8.14 -13.38 33.44
N GLU A 150 7.75 -14.09 34.49
CA GLU A 150 6.83 -15.21 34.38
C GLU A 150 5.39 -14.69 34.40
N MET A 151 4.74 -14.76 33.24
CA MET A 151 3.29 -14.55 33.15
C MET A 151 2.59 -15.87 33.39
N ARG A 152 2.02 -16.03 34.58
CA ARG A 152 1.17 -17.18 34.92
C ARG A 152 -0.29 -16.76 34.86
N TRP A 153 -1.04 -17.38 33.95
CA TRP A 153 -2.48 -17.19 33.82
C TRP A 153 -3.22 -18.25 34.63
N ASP A 154 -4.00 -17.82 35.62
CA ASP A 154 -4.75 -18.68 36.55
C ASP A 154 -6.27 -18.63 36.28
N GLY A 155 -6.67 -18.43 35.01
CA GLY A 155 -8.07 -18.40 34.59
C GLY A 155 -8.89 -17.16 34.99
N ARG A 156 -8.54 -16.46 36.09
CA ARG A 156 -9.23 -15.24 36.56
C ARG A 156 -8.36 -13.98 36.62
N ARG A 157 -7.03 -14.12 36.68
CA ARG A 157 -6.09 -12.99 36.79
C ARG A 157 -4.78 -13.32 36.10
N ALA A 158 -4.19 -12.33 35.43
CA ALA A 158 -2.78 -12.36 35.05
C ALA A 158 -1.95 -11.98 36.28
N ARG A 159 -1.05 -12.87 36.71
CA ARG A 159 -0.02 -12.53 37.71
C ARG A 159 1.29 -12.30 36.97
N PHE A 160 1.98 -11.24 37.36
CA PHE A 160 3.34 -10.93 36.91
C PHE A 160 4.28 -11.27 38.05
N GLY A 161 5.18 -12.23 37.84
CA GLY A 161 6.27 -12.56 38.76
C GLY A 161 7.62 -12.37 38.09
N VAL A 162 8.65 -12.08 38.88
CA VAL A 162 10.03 -12.13 38.42
C VAL A 162 10.69 -13.33 39.10
N SER A 163 11.14 -14.29 38.30
CA SER A 163 11.98 -15.40 38.74
C SER A 163 13.44 -14.97 38.64
N VAL A 164 14.21 -15.21 39.71
CA VAL A 164 15.66 -15.00 39.72
C VAL A 164 16.29 -16.37 39.97
N ASN A 165 16.97 -16.91 38.96
CA ASN A 165 17.78 -18.12 39.08
C ASN A 165 19.25 -17.70 39.25
N PHE A 166 19.91 -18.20 40.29
CA PHE A 166 21.32 -17.99 40.60
C PHE A 166 22.13 -19.24 40.22
#